data_AF-A0A928ZWR3-F1
#
_entry.id   AF-A0A928ZWR3-F1
#
_cell.length_a   1.000
_cell.length_b   1.000
_cell.length_c   1.000
_cell.angle_alpha   90.00
_cell.angle_beta   90.00
_cell.angle_gamma   90.00
#
_symmetry.space_group_name_H-M   'P 1'
#
loop_
_entity.id
_entity.type
_entity.pdbx_description
1 polymer ?
#
loop_
_entity_poly.entity_id
_entity_poly.type
_entity_poly.pdbx_seq_one_letter_code
_entity_poly.pdbx_strand_id
1 'polypeptide(L)'
;MNYQTKGILAVVASSLATSLLVAWLVPEKVKGALAGGGIGAVSMIGAIAINRQQEDRLQKVIRSNISSIKHDKRFTELSAQYNTIANSVQSLSAQTKKIALESSKHDQRFTELSAQYDTIVSSVQSLPAQIEKNVLDSSAVSAIQKELAILKQSLEAPPTAVSEATDSASEARTHMLERIVMDGNDENSDEEEEGREVATTTAWFQSRNVELQSSYQPEPAIDELLDDLAVFLGDNYEILERFYKKLKFSLGKRCSFPLQDKSQKEISIHNLFFKKLKDSSLLSKGFYNKSDKIIIATTQNQEDVKFFLEGGWFERFVYYKIVDFLDSIGADYQVLRNLDITYENEDHFELDIFFMIQGQPLLVECKAGKQFDSGIATFTKHKQRLSLQPENAVFVALELEERLTAVRTKRMGVTVANKDTLLSHLDQLLTSMGIGQDAEVVASTKAALEDSSRSMETSAAVVDADTPDAANTVDLKRVFSKKKINLAPEYRKVVISELIQIFQEPDVALNFTQLIREIKDKLTNTPNELSRNKLTEILDTLRRSHCFLTKSKRTVRNVGKPIERLTSTNIDTLEQRCLRYYMKEVSKEVGPNFFDDPANVAQFNQLTHGEISLQS
;
A
#
# COMPACT_ATOMS: atom_id res chain seq x y z
N MET A 1 15.79 4.44 -29.89
CA MET A 1 15.01 4.13 -31.11
C MET A 1 14.16 5.35 -31.44
N ASN A 2 14.43 6.02 -32.57
CA ASN A 2 13.79 7.30 -32.90
C ASN A 2 12.31 7.12 -33.29
N TYR A 3 11.46 8.15 -33.09
CA TYR A 3 10.01 8.08 -33.30
C TYR A 3 9.62 7.71 -34.73
N GLN A 4 10.45 8.03 -35.73
CA GLN A 4 10.25 7.60 -37.12
C GLN A 4 10.27 6.08 -37.29
N THR A 5 11.06 5.35 -36.50
CA THR A 5 11.14 3.88 -36.59
C THR A 5 9.89 3.19 -36.03
N LYS A 6 9.19 3.83 -35.08
CA LYS A 6 7.92 3.32 -34.53
C LYS A 6 6.74 3.52 -35.48
N GLY A 7 6.72 4.62 -36.25
CA GLY A 7 5.70 4.87 -37.28
C GLY A 7 5.80 3.88 -38.45
N ILE A 8 7.02 3.56 -38.89
CA ILE A 8 7.26 2.58 -39.96
C ILE A 8 6.84 1.17 -39.51
N LEU A 9 7.12 0.79 -38.26
CA LEU A 9 6.73 -0.52 -37.73
C LEU A 9 5.19 -0.71 -37.65
N ALA A 10 4.46 0.36 -37.32
CA ALA A 10 2.99 0.34 -37.28
C ALA A 10 2.38 0.18 -38.68
N VAL A 11 2.96 0.84 -39.69
CA VAL A 11 2.54 0.70 -41.09
C VAL A 11 2.82 -0.72 -41.61
N VAL A 12 3.97 -1.31 -41.28
CA VAL A 12 4.32 -2.70 -41.64
C VAL A 12 3.41 -3.72 -40.95
N ALA A 13 3.08 -3.51 -39.67
CA ALA A 13 2.18 -4.40 -38.93
C ALA A 13 0.74 -4.35 -39.49
N SER A 14 0.26 -3.16 -39.86
CA SER A 14 -1.07 -3.00 -40.46
C SER A 14 -1.17 -3.62 -41.85
N SER A 15 -0.12 -3.57 -42.66
CA SER A 15 -0.07 -4.17 -44.00
C SER A 15 0.04 -5.71 -43.94
N LEU A 16 0.74 -6.26 -42.96
CA LEU A 16 0.75 -7.71 -42.66
C LEU A 16 -0.62 -8.22 -42.21
N ALA A 17 -1.33 -7.46 -41.35
CA ALA A 17 -2.67 -7.84 -40.88
C ALA A 17 -3.72 -7.84 -42.01
N THR A 18 -3.67 -6.87 -42.93
CA THR A 18 -4.55 -6.89 -44.12
C THR A 18 -4.22 -8.03 -45.08
N SER A 19 -2.94 -8.40 -45.22
CA SER A 19 -2.54 -9.49 -46.11
C SER A 19 -3.00 -10.86 -45.60
N LEU A 20 -2.98 -11.06 -44.28
CA LEU A 20 -3.47 -12.28 -43.62
C LEU A 20 -5.00 -12.42 -43.67
N LEU A 21 -5.73 -11.30 -43.56
CA LEU A 21 -7.19 -11.28 -43.71
C LEU A 21 -7.65 -11.60 -45.14
N VAL A 22 -6.92 -11.12 -46.14
CA VAL A 22 -7.18 -11.47 -47.55
C VAL A 22 -6.90 -12.95 -47.81
N ALA A 23 -5.85 -13.54 -47.23
CA ALA A 23 -5.57 -14.97 -47.36
C ALA A 23 -6.66 -15.87 -46.75
N TRP A 24 -7.38 -15.38 -45.74
CA TRP A 24 -8.46 -16.11 -45.08
C TRP A 24 -9.80 -16.04 -45.86
N LEU A 25 -10.01 -14.98 -46.65
CA LEU A 25 -11.24 -14.74 -47.42
C LEU A 25 -11.21 -15.34 -48.85
N VAL A 26 -10.09 -15.90 -49.29
CA VAL A 26 -9.94 -16.49 -50.62
C VAL A 26 -10.48 -17.94 -50.64
N PRO A 27 -11.44 -18.28 -51.52
CA PRO A 27 -11.97 -19.64 -51.65
C PRO A 27 -10.88 -20.67 -51.97
N GLU A 28 -11.00 -21.89 -51.40
CA GLU A 28 -10.05 -23.02 -51.55
C GLU A 28 -9.60 -23.26 -53.00
N LYS A 29 -10.50 -23.08 -53.98
CA LYS A 29 -10.22 -23.31 -55.41
C LYS A 29 -9.19 -22.35 -56.02
N VAL A 30 -8.87 -21.23 -55.36
CA VAL A 30 -7.90 -20.22 -55.83
C VAL A 30 -6.54 -20.37 -55.14
N LYS A 31 -6.47 -21.02 -53.97
CA LYS A 31 -5.22 -21.22 -53.21
C LYS A 31 -4.21 -22.07 -53.97
N GLY A 32 -4.66 -23.03 -54.79
CA GLY A 32 -3.80 -23.85 -55.64
C GLY A 32 -3.04 -23.10 -56.74
N ALA A 33 -3.51 -21.92 -57.15
CA ALA A 33 -2.84 -21.11 -58.18
C ALA A 33 -1.77 -20.16 -57.62
N LEU A 34 -1.76 -19.94 -56.29
CA LEU A 34 -0.83 -19.01 -55.61
C LEU A 34 0.41 -19.70 -55.01
N ALA A 35 0.46 -21.04 -54.99
CA ALA A 35 1.58 -21.81 -54.44
C ALA A 35 2.84 -21.87 -55.33
N GLY A 36 2.83 -21.21 -56.50
CA GLY A 36 3.92 -21.23 -57.49
C GLY A 36 4.80 -19.97 -57.48
N GLY A 37 5.40 -19.60 -56.35
CA GLY A 37 6.35 -18.48 -56.29
C GLY A 37 7.01 -18.34 -54.92
N GLY A 38 8.28 -18.74 -54.81
CA GLY A 38 9.00 -18.92 -53.56
C GLY A 38 9.23 -17.66 -52.70
N ILE A 39 9.29 -17.89 -51.39
CA ILE A 39 9.68 -16.93 -50.35
C ILE A 39 11.20 -17.01 -50.19
N GLY A 40 11.89 -15.90 -50.40
CA GLY A 40 13.31 -15.72 -50.07
C GLY A 40 13.59 -14.26 -49.69
N ALA A 41 14.08 -14.05 -48.48
CA ALA A 41 14.39 -12.74 -47.91
C ALA A 41 15.75 -12.21 -48.40
N VAL A 42 15.82 -11.04 -49.06
CA VAL A 42 17.05 -10.24 -49.23
C VAL A 42 16.75 -8.72 -49.29
N SER A 43 17.39 -8.00 -48.36
CA SER A 43 17.81 -6.58 -48.25
C SER A 43 16.96 -5.38 -48.75
N MET A 44 16.76 -4.42 -47.83
CA MET A 44 16.44 -3.00 -48.06
C MET A 44 17.58 -2.35 -48.87
N ILE A 45 17.35 -1.73 -50.04
CA ILE A 45 17.15 -0.27 -50.20
C ILE A 45 16.47 0.08 -51.57
N GLY A 46 16.09 -0.89 -52.40
CA GLY A 46 15.55 -0.66 -53.76
C GLY A 46 14.03 -0.74 -53.97
N ALA A 47 13.22 -0.94 -52.92
CA ALA A 47 11.86 -1.49 -53.06
C ALA A 47 10.68 -0.50 -53.02
N ILE A 48 10.90 0.82 -53.18
CA ILE A 48 9.78 1.79 -53.20
C ILE A 48 9.19 1.98 -54.61
N ALA A 49 9.92 1.67 -55.69
CA ALA A 49 9.44 1.90 -57.06
C ALA A 49 8.68 0.72 -57.69
N ILE A 50 8.92 -0.53 -57.24
CA ILE A 50 8.40 -1.74 -57.91
C ILE A 50 6.98 -2.12 -57.42
N ASN A 51 6.53 -1.60 -56.28
CA ASN A 51 5.28 -2.05 -55.63
C ASN A 51 4.00 -1.50 -56.27
N ARG A 52 4.03 -0.29 -56.88
CA ARG A 52 2.84 0.35 -57.49
C ARG A 52 2.31 -0.40 -58.71
N GLN A 53 3.21 -0.95 -59.53
CA GLN A 53 2.83 -1.64 -60.77
C GLN A 53 2.18 -3.01 -60.49
N GLN A 54 2.55 -3.65 -59.38
CA GLN A 54 1.96 -4.91 -58.91
C GLN A 54 0.57 -4.65 -58.28
N GLU A 55 0.41 -3.57 -57.51
CA GLU A 55 -0.91 -3.15 -56.99
C GLU A 55 -1.92 -2.85 -58.11
N ASP A 56 -1.51 -2.13 -59.15
CA ASP A 56 -2.42 -1.79 -60.27
C ASP A 56 -2.87 -3.04 -61.06
N ARG A 57 -1.98 -4.03 -61.20
CA ARG A 57 -2.32 -5.32 -61.84
C ARG A 57 -3.26 -6.14 -60.97
N LEU A 58 -3.00 -6.20 -59.66
CA LEU A 58 -3.86 -6.91 -58.72
C LEU A 58 -5.24 -6.27 -58.63
N GLN A 59 -5.32 -4.94 -58.58
CA GLN A 59 -6.59 -4.21 -58.62
C GLN A 59 -7.35 -4.43 -59.93
N LYS A 60 -6.67 -4.54 -61.07
CA LYS A 60 -7.32 -4.88 -62.36
C LYS A 60 -7.93 -6.28 -62.36
N VAL A 61 -7.22 -7.27 -61.83
CA VAL A 61 -7.71 -8.66 -61.73
C VAL A 61 -8.86 -8.78 -60.74
N ILE A 62 -8.80 -8.07 -59.62
CA ILE A 62 -9.86 -8.03 -58.61
C ILE A 62 -11.11 -7.34 -59.19
N ARG A 63 -10.98 -6.21 -59.90
CA ARG A 63 -12.12 -5.54 -60.56
C ARG A 63 -12.74 -6.38 -61.68
N SER A 64 -11.92 -7.11 -62.44
CA SER A 64 -12.37 -8.06 -63.48
C SER A 64 -13.25 -9.16 -62.87
N ASN A 65 -12.80 -9.79 -61.78
CA ASN A 65 -13.51 -10.90 -61.15
C ASN A 65 -14.71 -10.46 -60.30
N ILE A 66 -14.74 -9.24 -59.76
CA ILE A 66 -15.91 -8.71 -59.02
C ILE A 66 -17.09 -8.40 -59.95
N SER A 67 -16.85 -8.11 -61.23
CA SER A 67 -17.93 -7.81 -62.18
C SER A 67 -18.83 -9.03 -62.49
N SER A 68 -18.34 -10.26 -62.28
CA SER A 68 -19.12 -11.49 -62.49
C SER A 68 -19.91 -11.95 -61.25
N ILE A 69 -19.67 -11.36 -60.08
CA ILE A 69 -20.29 -11.70 -58.78
C ILE A 69 -21.21 -10.54 -58.33
N LYS A 70 -21.96 -9.94 -59.26
CA LYS A 70 -22.83 -8.79 -58.98
C LYS A 70 -24.27 -9.14 -58.62
N HIS A 71 -24.64 -10.42 -58.58
CA HIS A 71 -26.03 -10.85 -58.32
C HIS A 71 -26.26 -11.50 -56.95
N ASP A 72 -25.26 -11.52 -56.06
CA ASP A 72 -25.46 -12.04 -54.71
C ASP A 72 -25.70 -10.90 -53.71
N LYS A 73 -26.93 -10.82 -53.18
CA LYS A 73 -27.39 -9.81 -52.21
C LYS A 73 -26.51 -9.79 -50.96
N ARG A 74 -25.95 -10.95 -50.58
CA ARG A 74 -25.05 -11.12 -49.44
C ARG A 74 -23.68 -10.45 -49.67
N PHE A 75 -23.21 -10.41 -50.91
CA PHE A 75 -21.97 -9.73 -51.26
C PHE A 75 -22.12 -8.20 -51.21
N THR A 76 -23.28 -7.67 -51.63
CA THR A 76 -23.58 -6.24 -51.52
C THR A 76 -23.65 -5.78 -50.05
N GLU A 77 -24.27 -6.57 -49.17
CA GLU A 77 -24.31 -6.29 -47.73
C GLU A 77 -22.93 -6.34 -47.08
N LEU A 78 -22.12 -7.36 -47.39
CA LEU A 78 -20.74 -7.47 -46.89
C LEU A 78 -19.84 -6.35 -47.40
N SER A 79 -20.01 -5.92 -48.66
CA SER A 79 -19.26 -4.77 -49.21
C SER A 79 -19.65 -3.46 -48.52
N ALA A 80 -20.94 -3.27 -48.20
CA ALA A 80 -21.40 -2.11 -47.44
C ALA A 80 -20.85 -2.11 -46.00
N GLN A 81 -20.82 -3.27 -45.33
CA GLN A 81 -20.22 -3.42 -44.01
C GLN A 81 -18.71 -3.15 -44.03
N TYR A 82 -18.00 -3.69 -45.03
CA TYR A 82 -16.56 -3.43 -45.21
C TYR A 82 -16.27 -1.94 -45.39
N ASN A 83 -17.03 -1.24 -46.23
CA ASN A 83 -16.84 0.20 -46.45
C ASN A 83 -17.13 1.00 -45.17
N THR A 84 -18.11 0.60 -44.37
CA THR A 84 -18.43 1.22 -43.08
C THR A 84 -17.29 1.06 -42.08
N ILE A 85 -16.70 -0.14 -42.02
CA ILE A 85 -15.54 -0.44 -41.17
C ILE A 85 -14.31 0.33 -41.64
N ALA A 86 -14.04 0.36 -42.95
CA ALA A 86 -12.91 1.07 -43.53
C ALA A 86 -12.95 2.57 -43.23
N ASN A 87 -14.12 3.20 -43.36
CA ASN A 87 -14.33 4.60 -43.02
C ASN A 87 -14.14 4.87 -41.51
N SER A 88 -14.62 3.96 -40.66
CA SER A 88 -14.44 4.05 -39.21
C SER A 88 -12.96 3.99 -38.82
N VAL A 89 -12.20 3.06 -39.42
CA VAL A 89 -10.75 2.93 -39.20
C VAL A 89 -10.00 4.19 -39.67
N GLN A 90 -10.38 4.76 -40.81
CA GLN A 90 -9.77 5.99 -41.32
C GLN A 90 -10.04 7.19 -40.39
N SER A 91 -11.25 7.29 -39.83
CA SER A 91 -11.61 8.34 -38.87
C SER A 91 -10.82 8.21 -37.55
N LEU A 92 -10.67 6.98 -37.02
CA LEU A 92 -9.88 6.70 -35.82
C LEU A 92 -8.39 6.98 -36.04
N SER A 93 -7.86 6.71 -37.23
CA SER A 93 -6.49 7.07 -37.60
C SER A 93 -6.28 8.59 -37.58
N ALA A 94 -7.25 9.36 -38.10
CA ALA A 94 -7.19 10.82 -38.07
C ALA A 94 -7.29 11.37 -36.64
N GLN A 95 -8.16 10.82 -35.80
CA GLN A 95 -8.26 11.20 -34.38
C GLN A 95 -6.96 10.88 -33.61
N THR A 96 -6.38 9.70 -33.84
CA THR A 96 -5.11 9.31 -33.21
C THR A 96 -3.97 10.24 -33.60
N LYS A 97 -3.92 10.68 -34.87
CA LYS A 97 -2.93 11.69 -35.31
C LYS A 97 -3.13 13.04 -34.63
N LYS A 98 -4.38 13.46 -34.40
CA LYS A 98 -4.69 14.71 -33.69
C LYS A 98 -4.25 14.64 -32.23
N ILE A 99 -4.54 13.53 -31.54
CA ILE A 99 -4.11 13.28 -30.15
C ILE A 99 -2.58 13.26 -30.04
N ALA A 100 -1.90 12.61 -30.98
CA ALA A 100 -0.43 12.58 -31.00
C ALA A 100 0.19 13.98 -31.19
N LEU A 101 -0.44 14.84 -31.99
CA LEU A 101 -0.02 16.22 -32.18
C LEU A 101 -0.26 17.08 -30.93
N GLU A 102 -1.38 16.88 -30.23
CA GLU A 102 -1.69 17.56 -28.97
C GLU A 102 -0.74 17.13 -27.84
N SER A 103 -0.45 15.83 -27.73
CA SER A 103 0.54 15.31 -26.77
C SER A 103 1.93 15.90 -27.00
N SER A 104 2.36 16.03 -28.27
CA SER A 104 3.65 16.65 -28.60
C SER A 104 3.72 18.12 -28.19
N LYS A 105 2.60 18.86 -28.19
CA LYS A 105 2.55 20.24 -27.71
C LYS A 105 2.63 20.32 -26.19
N HIS A 106 2.02 19.36 -25.48
CA HIS A 106 2.07 19.28 -24.02
C HIS A 106 3.49 18.96 -23.53
N ASP A 107 4.20 18.05 -24.22
CA ASP A 107 5.60 17.72 -23.89
C ASP A 107 6.54 18.92 -24.08
N GLN A 108 6.34 19.72 -25.13
CA GLN A 108 7.08 20.97 -25.33
C GLN A 108 6.83 21.97 -24.19
N ARG A 109 5.56 22.18 -23.82
CA ARG A 109 5.19 23.08 -22.72
C ARG A 109 5.74 22.62 -21.36
N PHE A 110 5.78 21.32 -21.11
CA PHE A 110 6.36 20.76 -19.91
C PHE A 110 7.88 20.98 -19.86
N THR A 111 8.56 20.81 -20.99
CA THR A 111 10.00 21.09 -21.12
C THR A 111 10.31 22.58 -20.87
N GLU A 112 9.49 23.48 -21.40
CA GLU A 112 9.61 24.92 -21.15
C GLU A 112 9.39 25.29 -19.67
N LEU A 113 8.38 24.71 -19.02
CA LEU A 113 8.11 24.92 -17.59
C LEU A 113 9.24 24.36 -16.71
N SER A 114 9.80 23.20 -17.07
CA SER A 114 10.95 22.63 -16.36
C SER A 114 12.18 23.55 -16.44
N ALA A 115 12.46 24.11 -17.62
CA ALA A 115 13.57 25.05 -17.78
C ALA A 115 13.35 26.37 -17.00
N GLN A 116 12.11 26.84 -16.91
CA GLN A 116 11.76 28.00 -16.06
C GLN A 116 11.96 27.68 -14.57
N TYR A 117 11.54 26.49 -14.12
CA TYR A 117 11.75 26.04 -12.75
C TYR A 117 13.24 26.00 -12.39
N ASP A 118 14.08 25.40 -13.24
CA ASP A 118 15.53 25.32 -13.01
C ASP A 118 16.18 26.71 -12.93
N THR A 119 15.70 27.67 -13.73
CA THR A 119 16.16 29.07 -13.69
C THR A 119 15.82 29.75 -12.36
N ILE A 120 14.61 29.51 -11.83
CA ILE A 120 14.17 30.05 -10.54
C ILE A 120 14.99 29.43 -9.41
N VAL A 121 15.17 28.12 -9.40
CA VAL A 121 15.97 27.40 -8.39
C VAL A 121 17.40 27.93 -8.36
N SER A 122 18.02 28.09 -9.53
CA SER A 122 19.38 28.64 -9.66
C SER A 122 19.47 30.08 -9.11
N SER A 123 18.44 30.90 -9.35
CA SER A 123 18.38 32.28 -8.85
C SER A 123 18.26 32.30 -7.33
N VAL A 124 17.40 31.45 -6.75
CA VAL A 124 17.20 31.35 -5.29
C VAL A 124 18.46 30.84 -4.59
N GLN A 125 19.14 29.85 -5.16
CA GLN A 125 20.39 29.32 -4.60
C GLN A 125 21.54 30.33 -4.62
N SER A 126 21.50 31.32 -5.50
CA SER A 126 22.51 32.39 -5.57
C SER A 126 22.27 33.56 -4.61
N LEU A 127 21.07 33.68 -4.02
CA LEU A 127 20.70 34.77 -3.11
C LEU A 127 21.54 34.82 -1.81
N PRO A 128 21.86 33.71 -1.12
CA PRO A 128 22.65 33.75 0.11
C PRO A 128 24.04 34.36 -0.10
N ALA A 129 24.73 34.00 -1.19
CA ALA A 129 26.04 34.54 -1.52
C ALA A 129 25.98 36.04 -1.91
N GLN A 130 24.89 36.48 -2.52
CA GLN A 130 24.67 37.91 -2.81
C GLN A 130 24.36 38.72 -1.54
N ILE A 131 23.59 38.14 -0.61
CA ILE A 131 23.29 38.75 0.68
C ILE A 131 24.59 38.88 1.51
N GLU A 132 25.40 37.83 1.57
CA GLU A 132 26.67 37.84 2.31
C GLU A 132 27.65 38.89 1.76
N LYS A 133 27.73 39.02 0.43
CA LYS A 133 28.54 40.06 -0.23
C LYS A 133 28.03 41.48 0.07
N ASN A 134 26.72 41.70 0.10
CA ASN A 134 26.13 43.01 0.37
C ASN A 134 26.18 43.40 1.86
N VAL A 135 26.19 42.42 2.78
CA VAL A 135 26.35 42.65 4.22
C VAL A 135 27.78 43.03 4.58
N LEU A 136 28.78 42.49 3.87
CA LEU A 136 30.20 42.81 4.06
C LEU A 136 30.61 44.20 3.54
N ASP A 137 29.93 44.75 2.52
CA ASP A 137 30.19 46.10 1.99
C ASP A 137 29.51 47.23 2.81
N SER A 138 28.72 46.89 3.83
CA SER A 138 28.09 47.89 4.71
C SER A 138 29.11 48.46 5.69
N SER A 139 29.62 49.66 5.40
CA SER A 139 30.51 50.45 6.28
C SER A 139 29.99 50.59 7.74
N ALA A 140 28.69 50.39 7.98
CA ALA A 140 28.08 50.40 9.30
C ALA A 140 28.47 49.20 10.17
N VAL A 141 28.70 48.01 9.58
CA VAL A 141 29.03 46.79 10.35
C VAL A 141 30.44 46.85 10.91
N SER A 142 31.40 47.41 10.17
CA SER A 142 32.77 47.60 10.68
C SER A 142 32.84 48.66 11.77
N ALA A 143 32.00 49.69 11.73
CA ALA A 143 31.88 50.71 12.76
C ALA A 143 31.33 50.12 14.08
N ILE A 144 30.29 49.29 13.98
CA ILE A 144 29.67 48.63 15.14
C ILE A 144 30.62 47.59 15.76
N GLN A 145 31.39 46.85 14.94
CA GLN A 145 32.41 45.93 15.44
C GLN A 145 33.55 46.64 16.18
N LYS A 146 33.89 47.86 15.75
CA LYS A 146 34.88 48.72 16.44
C LYS A 146 34.36 49.22 17.78
N GLU A 147 33.11 49.65 17.86
CA GLU A 147 32.49 50.04 19.13
C GLU A 147 32.36 48.87 20.12
N LEU A 148 32.01 47.67 19.63
CA LEU A 148 31.95 46.46 20.45
C LEU A 148 33.31 46.07 21.03
N ALA A 149 34.40 46.26 20.29
CA ALA A 149 35.75 46.00 20.77
C ALA A 149 36.17 46.97 21.88
N ILE A 150 35.80 48.25 21.75
CA ILE A 150 36.07 49.29 22.75
C ILE A 150 35.27 49.04 24.04
N LEU A 151 34.01 48.62 23.92
CA LEU A 151 33.15 48.30 25.05
C LEU A 151 33.63 47.06 25.83
N LYS A 152 34.12 46.02 25.14
CA LYS A 152 34.69 44.84 25.80
C LYS A 152 35.96 45.17 26.60
N GLN A 153 36.80 46.07 26.09
CA GLN A 153 38.01 46.51 26.78
C GLN A 153 37.71 47.36 28.04
N SER A 154 36.55 48.03 28.10
CA SER A 154 36.10 48.74 29.31
C SER A 154 35.48 47.82 30.37
N LEU A 155 35.07 46.59 30.02
CA LEU A 155 34.45 45.64 30.94
C LEU A 155 35.45 44.75 31.71
N GLU A 156 36.72 44.70 31.31
CA GLU A 156 37.74 43.82 31.91
C GLU A 156 38.61 44.50 32.99
N ALA A 157 38.28 45.72 33.44
CA ALA A 157 38.98 46.37 34.56
C ALA A 157 38.43 45.91 35.93
N PRO A 158 39.28 45.65 36.95
CA PRO A 158 38.87 45.00 38.20
C PRO A 158 38.17 45.96 39.18
N PRO A 159 37.33 45.43 40.10
CA PRO A 159 36.35 46.22 40.84
C PRO A 159 36.97 46.85 42.10
N THR A 160 36.65 48.11 42.37
CA THR A 160 36.77 48.67 43.72
C THR A 160 35.41 49.19 44.19
N ALA A 161 34.84 48.45 45.15
CA ALA A 161 33.94 48.84 46.24
C ALA A 161 32.58 49.53 45.97
N VAL A 162 31.64 49.20 46.88
CA VAL A 162 30.36 49.88 47.24
C VAL A 162 29.16 49.45 46.39
N SER A 163 28.40 48.42 46.78
CA SER A 163 27.29 48.36 47.76
C SER A 163 25.95 48.98 47.29
N GLU A 164 24.94 48.10 47.28
CA GLU A 164 23.53 48.28 47.62
C GLU A 164 22.54 49.07 46.72
N ALA A 165 21.39 48.37 46.55
CA ALA A 165 20.04 48.83 46.25
C ALA A 165 19.67 49.24 44.80
N THR A 166 18.84 48.44 44.14
CA THR A 166 17.38 48.68 44.12
C THR A 166 16.64 47.64 43.25
N ASP A 167 15.93 46.74 43.93
CA ASP A 167 14.70 46.11 43.44
C ASP A 167 13.62 47.19 43.21
N SER A 168 13.04 47.25 42.01
CA SER A 168 11.67 47.79 41.76
C SER A 168 11.24 47.83 40.27
N ALA A 169 11.82 47.01 39.38
CA ALA A 169 11.43 47.00 37.96
C ALA A 169 10.96 45.64 37.41
N SER A 170 10.95 44.58 38.24
CA SER A 170 10.62 43.22 37.81
C SER A 170 9.12 42.91 37.82
N GLU A 171 8.34 43.51 38.73
CA GLU A 171 6.94 43.11 38.95
C GLU A 171 5.94 43.75 37.94
N ALA A 172 6.32 44.79 37.22
CA ALA A 172 5.44 45.44 36.24
C ALA A 172 5.43 44.75 34.85
N ARG A 173 6.39 43.88 34.55
CA ARG A 173 6.47 43.15 33.26
C ARG A 173 5.71 41.83 33.25
N THR A 174 5.54 41.20 34.42
CA THR A 174 4.87 39.90 34.54
C THR A 174 3.36 40.01 34.30
N HIS A 175 2.74 41.15 34.61
CA HIS A 175 1.29 41.33 34.51
C HIS A 175 0.75 41.78 33.13
N MET A 176 1.62 42.08 32.15
CA MET A 176 1.21 42.52 30.80
C MET A 176 1.24 41.39 29.76
N LEU A 177 1.99 40.31 30.01
CA LEU A 177 2.07 39.14 29.12
C LEU A 177 0.95 38.11 29.38
N GLU A 178 0.29 38.15 30.53
CA GLU A 178 -0.76 37.19 30.91
C GLU A 178 -2.15 37.54 30.35
N ARG A 179 -2.29 38.65 29.61
CA ARG A 179 -3.58 39.16 29.11
C ARG A 179 -3.80 39.02 27.60
N ILE A 180 -2.87 38.43 26.87
CA ILE A 180 -2.96 38.21 25.41
C ILE A 180 -3.22 36.72 25.06
N VAL A 181 -3.17 35.80 26.04
CA VAL A 181 -3.43 34.37 25.83
C VAL A 181 -4.82 33.98 26.34
N MET A 182 -5.88 34.55 25.75
CA MET A 182 -7.26 34.05 25.93
C MET A 182 -8.12 34.37 24.70
N ASP A 183 -7.66 34.00 23.51
CA ASP A 183 -8.58 33.71 22.40
C ASP A 183 -7.86 32.85 21.34
N GLY A 184 -8.34 31.64 21.08
CA GLY A 184 -7.93 30.84 19.91
C GLY A 184 -7.13 29.55 20.13
N ASN A 185 -7.28 28.82 21.24
CA ASN A 185 -6.58 27.54 21.43
C ASN A 185 -7.53 26.34 21.37
N ASP A 186 -7.84 25.87 20.16
CA ASP A 186 -8.48 24.55 19.95
C ASP A 186 -7.84 23.73 18.81
N GLU A 187 -6.72 24.20 18.23
CA GLU A 187 -5.97 23.47 17.19
C GLU A 187 -4.65 22.85 17.69
N ASN A 188 -4.23 23.10 18.94
CA ASN A 188 -2.86 22.78 19.41
C ASN A 188 -2.71 21.44 20.15
N SER A 189 -3.80 20.71 20.45
CA SER A 189 -3.69 19.47 21.26
C SER A 189 -3.16 18.26 20.50
N ASP A 190 -3.36 18.21 19.18
CA ASP A 190 -2.99 17.06 18.34
C ASP A 190 -1.49 17.10 17.98
N GLU A 191 -0.94 18.29 17.69
CA GLU A 191 0.51 18.51 17.54
C GLU A 191 1.25 18.26 18.87
N GLU A 192 0.63 18.54 20.01
CA GLU A 192 1.22 18.29 21.32
C GLU A 192 1.29 16.81 21.70
N GLU A 193 0.33 15.96 21.29
CA GLU A 193 0.34 14.53 21.62
C GLU A 193 1.24 13.73 20.66
N GLU A 194 1.17 14.00 19.36
CA GLU A 194 2.11 13.45 18.36
C GLU A 194 3.53 13.98 18.61
N GLY A 195 3.66 15.25 18.97
CA GLY A 195 4.90 15.85 19.46
C GLY A 195 5.42 15.22 20.75
N ARG A 196 4.55 14.81 21.68
CA ARG A 196 4.93 14.10 22.93
C ARG A 196 5.36 12.66 22.67
N GLU A 197 4.71 11.93 21.77
CA GLU A 197 5.10 10.58 21.36
C GLU A 197 6.48 10.62 20.69
N VAL A 198 6.64 11.46 19.66
CA VAL A 198 7.93 11.66 18.99
C VAL A 198 9.00 12.17 19.96
N ALA A 199 8.66 13.06 20.89
CA ALA A 199 9.60 13.53 21.92
C ALA A 199 10.07 12.41 22.84
N THR A 200 9.20 11.45 23.20
CA THR A 200 9.58 10.32 24.06
C THR A 200 10.53 9.36 23.35
N THR A 201 10.25 9.04 22.08
CA THR A 201 11.12 8.18 21.28
C THR A 201 12.44 8.86 20.94
N THR A 202 12.41 10.16 20.63
CA THR A 202 13.60 10.99 20.38
C THR A 202 14.47 11.12 21.63
N ALA A 203 13.86 11.33 22.80
CA ALA A 203 14.58 11.38 24.08
C ALA A 203 15.31 10.06 24.39
N TRP A 204 14.76 8.91 23.97
CA TRP A 204 15.41 7.62 24.14
C TRP A 204 16.68 7.46 23.30
N PHE A 205 16.69 7.98 22.06
CA PHE A 205 17.89 8.01 21.20
C PHE A 205 18.91 9.02 21.75
N GLN A 206 18.46 10.21 22.14
CA GLN A 206 19.31 11.24 22.74
C GLN A 206 20.00 10.75 24.02
N SER A 207 19.30 10.00 24.88
CA SER A 207 19.89 9.42 26.10
C SER A 207 20.99 8.39 25.82
N ARG A 208 21.19 7.99 24.56
CA ARG A 208 22.23 7.08 24.08
C ARG A 208 23.23 7.77 23.16
N ASN A 209 23.19 9.11 23.12
CA ASN A 209 23.99 9.94 22.24
C ASN A 209 23.84 9.53 20.77
N VAL A 210 22.61 9.21 20.37
CA VAL A 210 22.23 8.96 18.99
C VAL A 210 21.29 10.07 18.56
N GLU A 211 21.63 10.71 17.45
CA GLU A 211 20.81 11.75 16.85
C GLU A 211 19.85 11.11 15.84
N LEU A 212 18.56 11.37 16.00
CA LEU A 212 17.53 11.00 15.02
C LEU A 212 17.42 12.13 13.99
N GLN A 213 17.89 11.87 12.77
CA GLN A 213 17.91 12.85 11.68
C GLN A 213 16.54 12.95 11.00
N SER A 214 15.94 11.79 10.72
CA SER A 214 14.69 11.70 10.00
C SER A 214 13.93 10.43 10.38
N SER A 215 12.62 10.44 10.17
CA SER A 215 11.78 9.25 10.23
C SER A 215 10.64 9.39 9.23
N TYR A 216 10.10 8.25 8.80
CA TYR A 216 8.99 8.21 7.85
C TYR A 216 7.78 9.00 8.35
N GLN A 217 7.28 9.91 7.53
CA GLN A 217 6.06 10.66 7.78
C GLN A 217 4.86 9.99 7.08
N PRO A 218 3.79 9.63 7.80
CA PRO A 218 2.62 8.98 7.21
C PRO A 218 1.96 9.79 6.10
N GLU A 219 1.65 9.12 4.99
CA GLU A 219 0.86 9.68 3.89
C GLU A 219 -0.40 8.83 3.69
N PRO A 220 -1.50 9.09 4.43
CA PRO A 220 -2.61 8.14 4.59
C PRO A 220 -3.19 7.59 3.27
N ALA A 221 -3.32 8.43 2.25
CA ALA A 221 -3.89 8.04 0.95
C ALA A 221 -2.99 7.06 0.18
N ILE A 222 -1.67 7.19 0.31
CA ILE A 222 -0.68 6.32 -0.35
C ILE A 222 -0.44 5.08 0.52
N ASP A 223 -0.29 5.29 1.83
CA ASP A 223 -0.04 4.23 2.80
C ASP A 223 -1.14 3.19 2.79
N GLU A 224 -2.42 3.56 2.82
CA GLU A 224 -3.53 2.59 2.80
C GLU A 224 -3.44 1.63 1.61
N LEU A 225 -3.05 2.13 0.42
CA LEU A 225 -2.90 1.34 -0.80
C LEU A 225 -1.67 0.43 -0.76
N LEU A 226 -0.51 0.97 -0.35
CA LEU A 226 0.74 0.22 -0.29
C LEU A 226 0.73 -0.84 0.81
N ASP A 227 0.06 -0.55 1.91
CA ASP A 227 -0.02 -1.41 3.08
C ASP A 227 -0.94 -2.61 2.83
N ASP A 228 -2.11 -2.40 2.24
CA ASP A 228 -2.98 -3.50 1.81
C ASP A 228 -2.27 -4.40 0.77
N LEU A 229 -1.49 -3.81 -0.13
CA LEU A 229 -0.69 -4.55 -1.09
C LEU A 229 0.44 -5.36 -0.42
N ALA A 230 1.16 -4.77 0.53
CA ALA A 230 2.22 -5.41 1.30
C ALA A 230 1.70 -6.58 2.14
N VAL A 231 0.57 -6.37 2.86
CA VAL A 231 -0.10 -7.42 3.63
C VAL A 231 -0.54 -8.56 2.72
N PHE A 232 -1.17 -8.25 1.59
CA PHE A 232 -1.61 -9.27 0.64
C PHE A 232 -0.44 -10.08 0.07
N LEU A 233 0.67 -9.41 -0.29
CA LEU A 233 1.87 -10.08 -0.81
C LEU A 233 2.50 -11.00 0.24
N GLY A 234 2.66 -10.52 1.47
CA GLY A 234 3.27 -11.32 2.54
C GLY A 234 2.42 -12.50 2.98
N ASP A 235 1.10 -12.34 3.07
CA ASP A 235 0.18 -13.44 3.43
C ASP A 235 0.09 -14.54 2.35
N ASN A 236 0.49 -14.22 1.12
CA ASN A 236 0.44 -15.14 -0.03
C ASN A 236 1.82 -15.35 -0.67
N TYR A 237 2.91 -15.12 0.08
CA TYR A 237 4.25 -15.03 -0.48
C TYR A 237 4.68 -16.34 -1.17
N GLU A 238 4.35 -17.50 -0.62
CA GLU A 238 4.68 -18.81 -1.20
C GLU A 238 4.13 -18.98 -2.62
N ILE A 239 2.96 -18.38 -2.89
CA ILE A 239 2.28 -18.46 -4.18
C ILE A 239 2.80 -17.35 -5.10
N LEU A 240 3.03 -16.15 -4.57
CA LEU A 240 3.35 -14.94 -5.34
C LEU A 240 4.85 -14.72 -5.58
N GLU A 241 5.74 -15.40 -4.84
CA GLU A 241 7.20 -15.17 -4.83
C GLU A 241 7.77 -15.04 -6.24
N ARG A 242 7.47 -16.00 -7.12
CA ARG A 242 8.01 -16.02 -8.48
C ARG A 242 7.50 -14.85 -9.31
N PHE A 243 6.25 -14.45 -9.14
CA PHE A 243 5.67 -13.33 -9.86
C PHE A 243 6.24 -12.00 -9.34
N TYR A 244 6.30 -11.82 -8.02
CA TYR A 244 6.94 -10.68 -7.37
C TYR A 244 8.40 -10.52 -7.81
N LYS A 245 9.21 -11.58 -7.73
CA LYS A 245 10.62 -11.56 -8.18
C LYS A 245 10.72 -11.19 -9.66
N LYS A 246 9.80 -11.68 -10.50
CA LYS A 246 9.76 -11.31 -11.91
C LYS A 246 9.49 -9.82 -12.11
N LEU A 247 8.59 -9.22 -11.33
CA LEU A 247 8.34 -7.77 -11.35
C LEU A 247 9.58 -7.00 -10.90
N LYS A 248 10.17 -7.37 -9.75
CA LYS A 248 11.41 -6.77 -9.21
C LYS A 248 12.55 -6.77 -10.23
N PHE A 249 12.87 -7.91 -10.83
CA PHE A 249 13.95 -8.02 -11.80
C PHE A 249 13.62 -7.40 -13.18
N SER A 250 12.36 -7.05 -13.41
CA SER A 250 11.90 -6.40 -14.64
C SER A 250 11.44 -4.97 -14.40
N LEU A 251 11.99 -4.29 -13.38
CA LEU A 251 11.62 -2.92 -13.05
C LEU A 251 11.69 -2.00 -14.29
N GLY A 252 10.60 -1.26 -14.55
CA GLY A 252 10.44 -0.38 -15.70
C GLY A 252 10.38 -1.10 -17.06
N LYS A 253 10.42 -2.43 -17.08
CA LYS A 253 10.44 -3.27 -18.27
C LYS A 253 9.20 -4.15 -18.34
N ARG A 254 8.82 -4.51 -19.55
CA ARG A 254 7.72 -5.44 -19.77
C ARG A 254 8.13 -6.84 -19.32
N CYS A 255 7.32 -7.44 -18.46
CA CYS A 255 7.41 -8.83 -18.08
C CYS A 255 6.13 -9.59 -18.46
N SER A 256 6.27 -10.89 -18.64
CA SER A 256 5.17 -11.82 -18.78
C SER A 256 5.31 -12.91 -17.72
N PHE A 257 4.18 -13.32 -17.16
CA PHE A 257 4.09 -14.34 -16.13
C PHE A 257 3.01 -15.38 -16.49
N PRO A 258 3.42 -16.58 -16.96
CA PRO A 258 2.51 -17.67 -17.29
C PRO A 258 1.82 -18.26 -16.05
N LEU A 259 0.52 -18.59 -16.17
CA LEU A 259 -0.30 -19.22 -15.13
C LEU A 259 -0.91 -20.57 -15.56
N GLN A 260 -0.45 -21.18 -16.67
CA GLN A 260 -1.06 -22.39 -17.22
C GLN A 260 -0.97 -23.59 -16.26
N ASP A 261 0.14 -23.70 -15.53
CA ASP A 261 0.43 -24.81 -14.59
C ASP A 261 0.00 -24.51 -13.15
N LYS A 262 -0.75 -23.43 -12.94
CA LYS A 262 -1.23 -22.99 -11.62
C LYS A 262 -2.64 -23.53 -11.38
N SER A 263 -2.92 -23.92 -10.14
CA SER A 263 -4.29 -24.26 -9.71
C SER A 263 -5.23 -23.05 -9.84
N GLN A 264 -6.54 -23.29 -9.88
CA GLN A 264 -7.51 -22.20 -9.96
C GLN A 264 -7.41 -21.23 -8.78
N LYS A 265 -7.09 -21.73 -7.59
CA LYS A 265 -6.83 -20.92 -6.39
C LYS A 265 -5.58 -20.05 -6.54
N GLU A 266 -4.49 -20.59 -7.08
CA GLU A 266 -3.28 -19.80 -7.33
C GLU A 266 -3.49 -18.75 -8.43
N ILE A 267 -4.20 -19.10 -9.52
CA ILE A 267 -4.56 -18.14 -10.58
C ILE A 267 -5.36 -16.97 -10.01
N SER A 268 -6.33 -17.29 -9.15
CA SER A 268 -7.14 -16.34 -8.40
C SER A 268 -6.26 -15.35 -7.61
N ILE A 269 -5.33 -15.87 -6.80
CA ILE A 269 -4.41 -15.06 -5.99
C ILE A 269 -3.52 -14.17 -6.86
N HIS A 270 -2.99 -14.69 -7.96
CA HIS A 270 -2.17 -13.91 -8.89
C HIS A 270 -2.96 -12.78 -9.56
N ASN A 271 -4.18 -13.06 -9.99
CA ASN A 271 -5.04 -12.05 -10.61
C ASN A 271 -5.46 -10.96 -9.63
N LEU A 272 -5.77 -11.32 -8.37
CA LEU A 272 -6.08 -10.36 -7.34
C LEU A 272 -4.88 -9.49 -7.00
N PHE A 273 -3.69 -10.07 -6.85
CA PHE A 273 -2.46 -9.30 -6.65
C PHE A 273 -2.18 -8.35 -7.83
N PHE A 274 -2.33 -8.85 -9.06
CA PHE A 274 -2.21 -8.03 -10.27
C PHE A 274 -3.21 -6.89 -10.32
N LYS A 275 -4.47 -7.13 -9.92
CA LYS A 275 -5.49 -6.08 -9.80
C LYS A 275 -5.06 -5.02 -8.78
N LYS A 276 -4.65 -5.43 -7.58
CA LYS A 276 -4.15 -4.51 -6.54
C LYS A 276 -2.98 -3.66 -7.02
N LEU A 277 -2.00 -4.27 -7.70
CA LEU A 277 -0.86 -3.56 -8.32
C LEU A 277 -1.30 -2.51 -9.35
N LYS A 278 -2.37 -2.79 -10.10
CA LYS A 278 -2.92 -1.86 -11.09
C LYS A 278 -3.68 -0.72 -10.41
N ASP A 279 -4.48 -1.04 -9.40
CA ASP A 279 -5.31 -0.08 -8.67
C ASP A 279 -4.46 0.88 -7.82
N SER A 280 -3.30 0.43 -7.34
CA SER A 280 -2.32 1.26 -6.63
C SER A 280 -1.40 2.07 -7.56
N SER A 281 -1.63 2.08 -8.88
CA SER A 281 -0.82 2.79 -9.88
C SER A 281 0.66 2.37 -9.97
N LEU A 282 1.06 1.26 -9.34
CA LEU A 282 2.43 0.71 -9.42
C LEU A 282 2.77 0.15 -10.81
N LEU A 283 1.77 -0.10 -11.65
CA LEU A 283 1.95 -0.54 -13.03
C LEU A 283 1.73 0.61 -14.01
N SER A 284 2.71 0.83 -14.89
CA SER A 284 2.53 1.73 -16.04
C SER A 284 1.62 1.10 -17.10
N LYS A 285 1.68 -0.23 -17.26
CA LYS A 285 0.83 -1.02 -18.16
C LYS A 285 0.62 -2.40 -17.59
N GLY A 286 -0.57 -2.96 -17.80
CA GLY A 286 -0.78 -4.37 -17.54
C GLY A 286 -2.12 -4.89 -18.02
N PHE A 287 -2.16 -6.17 -18.39
CA PHE A 287 -3.40 -6.88 -18.65
C PHE A 287 -3.23 -8.38 -18.39
N TYR A 288 -4.34 -9.04 -18.06
CA TYR A 288 -4.43 -10.49 -18.00
C TYR A 288 -5.09 -11.03 -19.27
N ASN A 289 -4.40 -11.91 -19.99
CA ASN A 289 -4.96 -12.63 -21.13
C ASN A 289 -5.54 -13.96 -20.63
N LYS A 290 -6.87 -14.06 -20.67
CA LYS A 290 -7.65 -15.21 -20.19
C LYS A 290 -7.40 -16.47 -21.03
N SER A 291 -7.36 -16.34 -22.35
CA SER A 291 -7.15 -17.46 -23.29
C SER A 291 -5.80 -18.14 -23.06
N ASP A 292 -4.75 -17.35 -22.93
CA ASP A 292 -3.39 -17.87 -22.75
C ASP A 292 -3.02 -18.02 -21.27
N LYS A 293 -3.91 -17.67 -20.33
CA LYS A 293 -3.65 -17.61 -18.87
C LYS A 293 -2.30 -16.95 -18.55
N ILE A 294 -2.07 -15.74 -19.05
CA ILE A 294 -0.80 -15.03 -18.86
C ILE A 294 -1.05 -13.60 -18.37
N ILE A 295 -0.29 -13.21 -17.35
CA ILE A 295 -0.23 -11.82 -16.90
C ILE A 295 0.90 -11.13 -17.66
N ILE A 296 0.62 -9.97 -18.24
CA ILE A 296 1.62 -9.10 -18.85
C ILE A 296 1.60 -7.78 -18.09
N ALA A 297 2.74 -7.36 -17.57
CA ALA A 297 2.84 -6.16 -16.76
C ALA A 297 4.12 -5.37 -17.07
N THR A 298 4.09 -4.08 -16.77
CA THR A 298 5.25 -3.18 -16.75
C THR A 298 5.06 -2.30 -15.52
N THR A 299 6.01 -2.36 -14.59
CA THR A 299 5.97 -1.48 -13.41
C THR A 299 6.23 -0.04 -13.84
N GLN A 300 5.86 0.92 -13.00
CA GLN A 300 6.42 2.26 -13.10
C GLN A 300 7.94 2.19 -12.87
N ASN A 301 8.64 3.21 -13.38
CA ASN A 301 10.07 3.41 -13.13
C ASN A 301 10.25 4.66 -12.26
N GLN A 302 9.66 4.61 -11.07
CA GLN A 302 9.73 5.65 -10.05
C GLN A 302 10.41 5.07 -8.80
N GLU A 303 11.00 5.92 -7.97
CA GLU A 303 11.81 5.51 -6.82
C GLU A 303 10.99 4.81 -5.73
N ASP A 304 9.77 5.27 -5.48
CA ASP A 304 8.80 4.65 -4.57
C ASP A 304 8.44 3.21 -4.97
N VAL A 305 8.17 2.97 -6.25
CA VAL A 305 7.87 1.63 -6.78
C VAL A 305 9.11 0.74 -6.72
N LYS A 306 10.29 1.29 -6.97
CA LYS A 306 11.56 0.60 -6.81
C LYS A 306 11.77 0.20 -5.35
N PHE A 307 11.65 1.14 -4.42
CA PHE A 307 11.80 0.93 -2.98
C PHE A 307 10.84 -0.15 -2.48
N PHE A 308 9.57 -0.04 -2.85
CA PHE A 308 8.55 -1.03 -2.53
C PHE A 308 8.96 -2.43 -3.00
N LEU A 309 9.35 -2.59 -4.27
CA LEU A 309 9.73 -3.90 -4.84
C LEU A 309 11.12 -4.40 -4.38
N GLU A 310 11.99 -3.53 -3.91
CA GLU A 310 13.34 -3.90 -3.47
C GLU A 310 13.40 -4.45 -2.06
N GLY A 311 12.45 -4.06 -1.20
CA GLY A 311 12.37 -4.53 0.18
C GLY A 311 11.27 -3.88 0.99
N GLY A 312 10.88 -2.65 0.66
CA GLY A 312 9.95 -1.85 1.47
C GLY A 312 8.57 -2.47 1.68
N TRP A 313 8.09 -3.32 0.76
CA TRP A 313 6.85 -4.08 0.99
C TRP A 313 6.97 -5.01 2.20
N PHE A 314 8.15 -5.57 2.45
CA PHE A 314 8.38 -6.54 3.53
C PHE A 314 8.49 -5.83 4.88
N GLU A 315 9.14 -4.67 4.93
CA GLU A 315 9.13 -3.79 6.11
C GLU A 315 7.70 -3.39 6.48
N ARG A 316 6.90 -2.94 5.50
CA ARG A 316 5.47 -2.64 5.70
C ARG A 316 4.70 -3.86 6.21
N PHE A 317 4.90 -5.03 5.60
CA PHE A 317 4.28 -6.27 6.06
C PHE A 317 4.62 -6.58 7.52
N VAL A 318 5.91 -6.55 7.89
CA VAL A 318 6.37 -6.82 9.26
C VAL A 318 5.78 -5.80 10.24
N TYR A 319 5.83 -4.51 9.91
CA TYR A 319 5.21 -3.45 10.69
C TYR A 319 3.74 -3.75 11.00
N TYR A 320 2.94 -4.11 9.99
CA TYR A 320 1.52 -4.43 10.19
C TYR A 320 1.29 -5.68 11.02
N LYS A 321 2.13 -6.71 10.88
CA LYS A 321 2.01 -7.90 11.73
C LYS A 321 2.27 -7.58 13.20
N ILE A 322 3.23 -6.70 13.49
CA ILE A 322 3.54 -6.27 14.86
C ILE A 322 2.40 -5.41 15.41
N VAL A 323 1.96 -4.40 14.65
CA VAL A 323 0.86 -3.50 15.04
C VAL A 323 -0.42 -4.28 15.30
N ASP A 324 -0.85 -5.14 14.37
CA ASP A 324 -2.06 -5.95 14.54
C ASP A 324 -1.98 -6.83 15.79
N PHE A 325 -0.80 -7.35 16.11
CA PHE A 325 -0.57 -8.16 17.31
C PHE A 325 -0.64 -7.33 18.59
N LEU A 326 0.10 -6.21 18.67
CA LEU A 326 0.10 -5.31 19.83
C LEU A 326 -1.30 -4.74 20.11
N ASP A 327 -2.01 -4.35 19.06
CA ASP A 327 -3.40 -3.88 19.14
C ASP A 327 -4.34 -4.98 19.64
N SER A 328 -4.14 -6.22 19.21
CA SER A 328 -4.99 -7.35 19.61
C SER A 328 -4.92 -7.67 21.10
N ILE A 329 -3.80 -7.34 21.75
CA ILE A 329 -3.59 -7.53 23.18
C ILE A 329 -3.73 -6.24 23.99
N GLY A 330 -4.07 -5.12 23.33
CA GLY A 330 -4.24 -3.82 23.98
C GLY A 330 -2.94 -3.21 24.51
N ALA A 331 -1.78 -3.58 23.96
CA ALA A 331 -0.50 -2.97 24.36
C ALA A 331 -0.44 -1.50 23.91
N ASP A 332 0.16 -0.65 24.75
CA ASP A 332 0.46 0.73 24.40
C ASP A 332 1.86 0.80 23.79
N TYR A 333 1.98 1.46 22.65
CA TYR A 333 3.24 1.54 21.94
C TYR A 333 3.36 2.83 21.12
N GLN A 334 4.60 3.28 20.92
CA GLN A 334 4.97 4.27 19.91
C GLN A 334 5.78 3.57 18.82
N VAL A 335 5.80 4.12 17.61
CA VAL A 335 6.52 3.54 16.49
C VAL A 335 7.12 4.61 15.59
N LEU A 336 8.35 4.37 15.16
CA LEU A 336 9.04 5.09 14.10
C LEU A 336 9.41 4.08 13.00
N ARG A 337 9.34 4.50 11.74
CA ARG A 337 9.73 3.69 10.57
C ARG A 337 10.77 4.44 9.76
N ASN A 338 11.61 3.70 9.03
CA ASN A 338 12.68 4.19 8.15
C ASN A 338 13.45 5.33 8.81
N LEU A 339 14.08 5.03 9.94
CA LEU A 339 14.77 6.02 10.75
C LEU A 339 16.17 6.24 10.16
N ASP A 340 16.52 7.51 9.92
CA ASP A 340 17.90 7.91 9.71
C ASP A 340 18.49 8.34 11.04
N ILE A 341 19.57 7.67 11.47
CA ILE A 341 20.27 8.00 12.71
C ILE A 341 21.75 8.32 12.47
N THR A 342 22.29 9.18 13.31
CA THR A 342 23.72 9.50 13.38
C THR A 342 24.23 9.19 14.77
N TYR A 343 25.34 8.47 14.84
CA TYR A 343 26.03 8.22 16.10
C TYR A 343 27.07 9.32 16.39
N GLU A 344 27.57 9.42 17.63
CA GLU A 344 28.60 10.41 18.02
C GLU A 344 29.84 10.45 17.13
N ASN A 345 30.20 9.34 16.50
CA ASN A 345 31.36 9.24 15.60
C ASN A 345 31.04 9.63 14.15
N GLU A 346 29.90 10.30 13.91
CA GLU A 346 29.40 10.74 12.60
C GLU A 346 29.02 9.59 11.65
N ASP A 347 28.96 8.35 12.14
CA ASP A 347 28.45 7.25 11.34
C ASP A 347 26.94 7.41 11.13
N HIS A 348 26.51 7.39 9.87
CA HIS A 348 25.11 7.40 9.46
C HIS A 348 24.58 6.00 9.19
N PHE A 349 23.37 5.72 9.68
CA PHE A 349 22.71 4.43 9.47
C PHE A 349 21.19 4.58 9.36
N GLU A 350 20.60 3.75 8.49
CA GLU A 350 19.17 3.56 8.34
C GLU A 350 18.72 2.39 9.23
N LEU A 351 17.59 2.53 9.91
CA LEU A 351 16.93 1.49 10.68
C LEU A 351 15.48 1.32 10.20
N ASP A 352 15.05 0.08 9.99
CA ASP A 352 13.73 -0.15 9.38
C ASP A 352 12.56 0.23 10.30
N ILE A 353 12.47 -0.35 11.50
CA ILE A 353 11.34 -0.10 12.41
C ILE A 353 11.80 -0.09 13.86
N PHE A 354 11.38 0.93 14.61
CA PHE A 354 11.61 1.05 16.04
C PHE A 354 10.30 1.23 16.78
N PHE A 355 10.03 0.37 17.76
CA PHE A 355 8.90 0.50 18.66
C PHE A 355 9.36 0.87 20.07
N MET A 356 8.53 1.64 20.76
CA MET A 356 8.58 1.83 22.21
C MET A 356 7.32 1.22 22.82
N ILE A 357 7.38 -0.03 23.29
CA ILE A 357 6.23 -0.76 23.81
C ILE A 357 6.23 -0.63 25.33
N GLN A 358 5.28 0.13 25.89
CA GLN A 358 5.22 0.43 27.33
C GLN A 358 6.58 0.86 27.93
N GLY A 359 7.31 1.70 27.20
CA GLY A 359 8.63 2.20 27.61
C GLY A 359 9.81 1.23 27.38
N GLN A 360 9.57 0.06 26.78
CA GLN A 360 10.62 -0.87 26.38
C GLN A 360 10.90 -0.77 24.87
N PRO A 361 12.17 -0.61 24.45
CA PRO A 361 12.51 -0.48 23.05
C PRO A 361 12.45 -1.83 22.35
N LEU A 362 11.98 -1.86 21.11
CA LEU A 362 12.07 -3.00 20.21
C LEU A 362 12.54 -2.48 18.85
N LEU A 363 13.74 -2.90 18.45
CA LEU A 363 14.29 -2.62 17.13
C LEU A 363 14.05 -3.81 16.21
N VAL A 364 13.54 -3.54 15.02
CA VAL A 364 13.23 -4.57 14.01
C VAL A 364 13.91 -4.19 12.70
N GLU A 365 14.67 -5.14 12.17
CA GLU A 365 15.36 -5.06 10.87
C GLU A 365 14.78 -6.13 9.94
N CYS A 366 14.50 -5.79 8.70
CA CYS A 366 13.80 -6.59 7.73
C CYS A 366 14.71 -6.93 6.54
N LYS A 367 14.78 -8.22 6.19
CA LYS A 367 15.53 -8.69 5.03
C LYS A 367 14.68 -9.55 4.11
N ALA A 368 14.28 -8.96 2.98
CA ALA A 368 13.48 -9.63 1.96
C ALA A 368 14.27 -10.61 1.06
N GLY A 369 15.60 -10.63 1.08
CA GLY A 369 16.43 -11.41 0.14
C GLY A 369 17.43 -12.36 0.82
N LYS A 370 17.95 -13.35 0.07
CA LYS A 370 18.73 -14.50 0.57
C LYS A 370 20.07 -14.23 1.27
N GLN A 371 20.59 -13.01 1.18
CA GLN A 371 21.89 -12.64 1.73
C GLN A 371 21.69 -12.03 3.12
N PHE A 372 21.52 -12.88 4.12
CA PHE A 372 21.20 -12.46 5.49
C PHE A 372 22.42 -12.28 6.38
N ASP A 373 23.49 -13.08 6.20
CA ASP A 373 24.56 -13.17 7.21
C ASP A 373 25.34 -11.85 7.40
N SER A 374 25.57 -11.09 6.32
CA SER A 374 26.16 -9.74 6.43
C SER A 374 25.22 -8.74 7.10
N GLY A 375 23.93 -8.82 6.79
CA GLY A 375 22.89 -7.99 7.41
C GLY A 375 22.79 -8.23 8.91
N ILE A 376 22.78 -9.51 9.33
CA ILE A 376 22.75 -9.88 10.75
C ILE A 376 23.99 -9.34 11.47
N ALA A 377 25.18 -9.45 10.87
CA ALA A 377 26.40 -8.94 11.49
C ALA A 377 26.38 -7.41 11.67
N THR A 378 25.87 -6.67 10.68
CA THR A 378 25.67 -5.22 10.78
C THR A 378 24.64 -4.89 11.87
N PHE A 379 23.50 -5.58 11.85
CA PHE A 379 22.44 -5.41 12.84
C PHE A 379 22.90 -5.69 14.28
N THR A 380 23.72 -6.73 14.50
CA THR A 380 24.33 -7.02 15.80
C THR A 380 25.17 -5.86 16.31
N LYS A 381 25.90 -5.15 15.43
CA LYS A 381 26.66 -3.94 15.81
C LYS A 381 25.72 -2.82 16.22
N HIS A 382 24.61 -2.60 15.50
CA HIS A 382 23.61 -1.58 15.87
C HIS A 382 22.97 -1.87 17.22
N LYS A 383 22.58 -3.12 17.46
CA LYS A 383 22.09 -3.57 18.76
C LYS A 383 23.09 -3.26 19.88
N GLN A 384 24.38 -3.51 19.68
CA GLN A 384 25.42 -3.20 20.67
C GLN A 384 25.56 -1.69 20.90
N ARG A 385 25.61 -0.87 19.84
CA ARG A 385 25.72 0.59 19.93
C ARG A 385 24.52 1.22 20.64
N LEU A 386 23.32 0.69 20.39
CA LEU A 386 22.08 1.13 21.02
C LEU A 386 21.87 0.53 22.43
N SER A 387 22.78 -0.33 22.89
CA SER A 387 22.70 -1.02 24.18
C SER A 387 21.38 -1.78 24.38
N LEU A 388 20.88 -2.40 23.31
CA LEU A 388 19.64 -3.20 23.35
C LEU A 388 19.92 -4.59 23.91
N GLN A 389 18.94 -5.17 24.60
CA GLN A 389 18.97 -6.59 24.96
C GLN A 389 18.76 -7.45 23.69
N PRO A 390 19.31 -8.67 23.61
CA PRO A 390 19.13 -9.54 22.45
C PRO A 390 17.67 -9.72 22.02
N GLU A 391 16.76 -9.83 22.99
CA GLU A 391 15.33 -10.07 22.79
C GLU A 391 14.60 -8.85 22.20
N ASN A 392 15.15 -7.66 22.43
CA ASN A 392 14.65 -6.37 21.97
C ASN A 392 15.21 -5.96 20.60
N ALA A 393 15.99 -6.82 19.95
CA ALA A 393 16.56 -6.58 18.62
C ALA A 393 16.27 -7.79 17.72
N VAL A 394 15.33 -7.61 16.78
CA VAL A 394 14.79 -8.69 15.95
C VAL A 394 15.16 -8.47 14.49
N PHE A 395 15.94 -9.39 13.93
CA PHE A 395 16.24 -9.46 12.50
C PHE A 395 15.27 -10.43 11.82
N VAL A 396 14.33 -9.90 11.03
CA VAL A 396 13.32 -10.68 10.32
C VAL A 396 13.81 -10.97 8.90
N ALA A 397 14.09 -12.23 8.59
CA ALA A 397 14.54 -12.66 7.27
C ALA A 397 13.43 -13.44 6.55
N LEU A 398 12.93 -12.90 5.43
CA LEU A 398 11.80 -13.47 4.69
C LEU A 398 12.07 -14.89 4.17
N GLU A 399 13.26 -15.11 3.60
CA GLU A 399 13.64 -16.36 2.94
C GLU A 399 14.49 -17.28 3.85
N LEU A 400 14.46 -17.06 5.17
CA LEU A 400 15.18 -17.89 6.13
C LEU A 400 14.30 -19.04 6.63
N GLU A 401 14.80 -20.26 6.48
CA GLU A 401 14.14 -21.45 7.03
C GLU A 401 14.05 -21.40 8.56
N GLU A 402 12.88 -21.77 9.08
CA GLU A 402 12.57 -21.74 10.52
C GLU A 402 13.62 -22.47 11.35
N ARG A 403 14.07 -23.66 10.93
CA ARG A 403 15.07 -24.47 11.65
C ARG A 403 16.41 -23.75 11.86
N LEU A 404 16.72 -22.78 11.00
CA LEU A 404 17.97 -22.03 11.05
C LEU A 404 17.86 -20.75 11.88
N THR A 405 16.65 -20.32 12.25
CA THR A 405 16.41 -19.11 13.07
C THR A 405 17.04 -19.28 14.45
N ALA A 406 16.70 -20.33 15.19
CA ALA A 406 17.22 -20.60 16.53
C ALA A 406 18.75 -20.73 16.59
N VAL A 407 19.34 -21.41 15.60
CA VAL A 407 20.80 -21.56 15.50
C VAL A 407 21.48 -20.21 15.30
N ARG A 408 20.92 -19.36 14.42
CA ARG A 408 21.45 -18.01 14.16
C ARG A 408 21.26 -17.09 15.36
N THR A 409 20.08 -17.12 16.00
CA THR A 409 19.81 -16.36 17.22
C THR A 409 20.88 -16.61 18.28
N LYS A 410 21.12 -17.89 18.58
CA LYS A 410 22.11 -18.29 19.58
C LYS A 410 23.53 -17.88 19.19
N ARG A 411 23.90 -18.00 17.91
CA ARG A 411 25.26 -17.70 17.44
C ARG A 411 25.55 -16.20 17.37
N MET A 412 24.53 -15.37 17.09
CA MET A 412 24.73 -13.98 16.70
C MET A 412 24.35 -12.96 17.78
N GLY A 413 23.76 -13.41 18.89
CA GLY A 413 23.46 -12.54 20.04
C GLY A 413 22.39 -11.48 19.75
N VAL A 414 21.56 -11.74 18.75
CA VAL A 414 20.36 -11.00 18.34
C VAL A 414 19.27 -12.01 18.03
N THR A 415 18.00 -11.65 18.20
CA THR A 415 16.91 -12.51 17.74
C THR A 415 16.88 -12.52 16.21
N VAL A 416 16.89 -13.71 15.61
CA VAL A 416 16.65 -13.91 14.19
C VAL A 416 15.31 -14.62 14.03
N ALA A 417 14.42 -14.03 13.24
CA ALA A 417 13.08 -14.54 12.97
C ALA A 417 12.81 -14.61 11.46
N ASN A 418 11.71 -15.25 11.08
CA ASN A 418 11.12 -15.14 9.75
C ASN A 418 9.65 -14.72 9.89
N LYS A 419 8.90 -14.70 8.78
CA LYS A 419 7.48 -14.30 8.79
C LYS A 419 6.59 -15.17 9.69
N ASP A 420 6.98 -16.43 9.92
CA ASP A 420 6.18 -17.40 10.67
C ASP A 420 6.57 -17.42 12.18
N THR A 421 7.83 -17.11 12.52
CA THR A 421 8.32 -17.11 13.91
C THR A 421 8.28 -15.75 14.60
N LEU A 422 8.09 -14.66 13.85
CA LEU A 422 8.08 -13.29 14.39
C LEU A 422 7.08 -13.10 15.54
N LEU A 423 5.82 -13.49 15.36
CA LEU A 423 4.78 -13.26 16.36
C LEU A 423 5.00 -14.07 17.64
N SER A 424 5.49 -15.30 17.51
CA SER A 424 5.86 -16.15 18.66
C SER A 424 6.97 -15.54 19.50
N HIS A 425 7.94 -14.86 18.87
CA HIS A 425 8.98 -14.13 19.59
C HIS A 425 8.40 -12.92 20.35
N LEU A 426 7.52 -12.15 19.71
CA LEU A 426 6.87 -11.00 20.34
C LEU A 426 6.01 -11.40 21.54
N ASP A 427 5.27 -12.49 21.42
CA ASP A 427 4.48 -13.04 22.53
C ASP A 427 5.34 -13.38 23.74
N GLN A 428 6.50 -14.02 23.52
CA GLN A 428 7.47 -14.33 24.57
C GLN A 428 8.07 -13.07 25.19
N LEU A 429 8.46 -12.09 24.35
CA LEU A 429 8.98 -10.81 24.79
C LEU A 429 7.96 -10.09 25.68
N LEU A 430 6.72 -9.95 25.24
CA LEU A 430 5.64 -9.27 25.97
C LEU A 430 5.28 -10.00 27.27
N THR A 431 5.23 -11.33 27.24
CA THR A 431 5.04 -12.16 28.44
C THR A 431 6.14 -11.90 29.46
N SER A 432 7.41 -11.82 29.03
CA SER A 432 8.53 -11.51 29.93
C SER A 432 8.47 -10.10 30.53
N MET A 433 7.80 -9.17 29.84
CA MET A 433 7.57 -7.79 30.29
C MET A 433 6.33 -7.68 31.20
N GLY A 434 5.60 -8.79 31.43
CA GLY A 434 4.35 -8.81 32.20
C GLY A 434 3.16 -8.21 31.45
N ILE A 435 3.28 -8.06 30.13
CA ILE A 435 2.26 -7.48 29.25
C ILE A 435 1.44 -8.62 28.67
N GLY A 436 0.12 -8.60 28.88
CA GLY A 436 -0.81 -9.57 28.28
C GLY A 436 -1.31 -10.68 29.21
N GLN A 437 -1.56 -10.42 30.50
CA GLN A 437 -2.29 -11.34 31.37
C GLN A 437 -3.52 -10.71 32.03
N ASP A 438 -4.57 -10.51 31.23
CA ASP A 438 -5.91 -10.83 31.72
C ASP A 438 -6.15 -12.33 31.44
N ALA A 439 -5.94 -13.15 32.46
CA ALA A 439 -5.95 -14.62 32.39
C ALA A 439 -7.23 -15.21 31.76
N GLU A 440 -8.32 -14.45 31.72
CA GLU A 440 -9.62 -14.86 31.17
C GLU A 440 -9.69 -14.77 29.64
N VAL A 441 -8.96 -13.84 29.00
CA VAL A 441 -8.96 -13.65 27.54
C VAL A 441 -7.99 -14.62 26.85
N VAL A 442 -6.83 -14.88 27.48
CA VAL A 442 -5.80 -15.79 26.95
C VAL A 442 -6.24 -17.26 27.07
N ALA A 443 -6.95 -17.64 28.15
CA ALA A 443 -7.51 -18.98 28.29
C ALA A 443 -8.53 -19.32 27.18
N SER A 444 -9.34 -18.35 26.77
CA SER A 444 -10.29 -18.48 25.65
C SER A 444 -9.57 -18.63 24.29
N THR A 445 -8.42 -17.97 24.12
CA THR A 445 -7.69 -17.91 22.85
C THR A 445 -6.75 -19.11 22.66
N LYS A 446 -6.11 -19.56 23.74
CA LYS A 446 -5.25 -20.77 23.75
C LYS A 446 -6.07 -22.05 23.58
N ALA A 447 -7.25 -22.12 24.19
CA ALA A 447 -8.21 -23.21 23.96
C ALA A 447 -8.71 -23.25 22.50
N ALA A 448 -8.90 -22.10 21.85
CA ALA A 448 -9.34 -22.03 20.45
C ALA A 448 -8.25 -22.44 19.43
N LEU A 449 -6.97 -22.25 19.76
CA LEU A 449 -5.82 -22.64 18.94
C LEU A 449 -5.46 -24.13 19.08
N GLU A 450 -5.60 -24.70 20.28
CA GLU A 450 -5.33 -26.12 20.52
C GLU A 450 -6.49 -27.04 20.05
N ASP A 451 -7.74 -26.58 20.09
CA ASP A 451 -8.92 -27.34 19.59
C ASP A 451 -8.99 -27.38 18.04
N SER A 452 -8.43 -26.36 17.37
CA SER A 452 -8.27 -26.33 15.91
C SER A 452 -7.25 -27.35 15.39
N SER A 453 -6.30 -27.78 16.23
CA SER A 453 -5.25 -28.73 15.86
C SER A 453 -5.68 -30.19 16.09
N ARG A 454 -6.62 -30.44 17.00
CA ARG A 454 -7.09 -31.79 17.37
C ARG A 454 -8.21 -32.32 16.47
N SER A 455 -8.88 -31.44 15.71
CA SER A 455 -9.96 -31.80 14.78
C SER A 455 -9.48 -32.24 13.38
N MET A 456 -8.17 -32.27 13.13
CA MET A 456 -7.59 -32.73 11.86
C MET A 456 -7.37 -34.26 11.74
N GLU A 457 -7.44 -35.04 12.82
CA GLU A 457 -7.09 -36.47 12.79
C GLU A 457 -8.27 -37.47 12.81
N THR A 458 -9.54 -37.02 12.81
CA THR A 458 -10.70 -37.93 12.93
C THR A 458 -11.79 -37.75 11.86
N SER A 459 -11.41 -37.56 10.60
CA SER A 459 -12.36 -37.72 9.48
C SER A 459 -11.69 -38.27 8.22
N ALA A 460 -11.10 -39.46 8.35
CA ALA A 460 -10.71 -40.28 7.21
C ALA A 460 -11.42 -41.64 7.31
N ALA A 461 -12.73 -41.69 7.04
CA ALA A 461 -13.40 -42.94 6.65
C ALA A 461 -14.80 -42.68 6.04
N VAL A 462 -14.99 -43.27 4.86
CA VAL A 462 -16.25 -43.63 4.16
C VAL A 462 -17.03 -42.51 3.47
N VAL A 463 -16.87 -42.39 2.15
CA VAL A 463 -17.94 -41.97 1.24
C VAL A 463 -17.98 -42.94 0.06
N ASP A 464 -19.04 -43.73 0.01
CA ASP A 464 -19.42 -44.61 -1.09
C ASP A 464 -19.77 -43.78 -2.34
N ALA A 465 -19.40 -44.33 -3.49
CA ALA A 465 -19.73 -43.83 -4.81
C ALA A 465 -21.17 -44.21 -5.19
N ASP A 466 -21.99 -43.22 -5.56
CA ASP A 466 -22.90 -43.24 -6.72
C ASP A 466 -24.01 -42.18 -6.60
N THR A 467 -23.77 -40.96 -7.09
CA THR A 467 -24.73 -40.14 -7.87
C THR A 467 -24.06 -38.86 -8.38
N PRO A 468 -24.23 -38.46 -9.66
CA PRO A 468 -23.68 -37.21 -10.19
C PRO A 468 -24.63 -36.02 -9.97
N ASP A 469 -24.04 -34.82 -9.85
CA ASP A 469 -24.64 -33.46 -9.77
C ASP A 469 -25.21 -32.97 -8.42
N ALA A 470 -24.32 -32.56 -7.50
CA ALA A 470 -24.50 -31.42 -6.56
C ALA A 470 -23.29 -31.24 -5.61
N ALA A 471 -22.06 -31.11 -6.13
CA ALA A 471 -20.87 -31.01 -5.28
C ALA A 471 -20.16 -29.65 -5.39
N ASN A 472 -20.07 -28.96 -4.24
CA ASN A 472 -19.26 -27.77 -3.87
C ASN A 472 -20.00 -26.44 -3.61
N THR A 473 -21.18 -26.46 -2.99
CA THR A 473 -21.67 -25.24 -2.31
C THR A 473 -20.95 -25.09 -0.97
N VAL A 474 -20.08 -24.09 -0.85
CA VAL A 474 -19.45 -23.71 0.41
C VAL A 474 -20.53 -23.30 1.41
N ASP A 475 -20.55 -23.91 2.60
CA ASP A 475 -21.47 -23.50 3.66
C ASP A 475 -20.96 -22.24 4.37
N LEU A 476 -21.41 -21.07 3.92
CA LEU A 476 -21.08 -19.78 4.52
C LEU A 476 -21.47 -19.69 5.99
N LYS A 477 -22.51 -20.40 6.45
CA LYS A 477 -22.90 -20.40 7.87
C LYS A 477 -21.80 -21.03 8.72
N ARG A 478 -21.22 -22.15 8.25
CA ARG A 478 -20.08 -22.79 8.91
C ARG A 478 -18.87 -21.86 8.97
N VAL A 479 -18.58 -21.12 7.90
CA VAL A 479 -17.48 -20.15 7.87
C VAL A 479 -17.69 -19.03 8.90
N PHE A 480 -18.89 -18.45 8.94
CA PHE A 480 -19.22 -17.40 9.91
C PHE A 480 -19.15 -17.90 11.36
N SER A 481 -19.68 -19.10 11.64
CA SER A 481 -19.55 -19.72 12.97
C SER A 481 -18.09 -19.95 13.35
N LYS A 482 -17.27 -20.47 12.43
CA LYS A 482 -15.82 -20.68 12.66
C LYS A 482 -15.09 -19.37 12.95
N LYS A 483 -15.45 -18.29 12.24
CA LYS A 483 -14.87 -16.95 12.41
C LYS A 483 -15.50 -16.13 13.54
N LYS A 484 -16.46 -16.71 14.27
CA LYS A 484 -17.25 -16.01 15.31
C LYS A 484 -17.92 -14.72 14.78
N ILE A 485 -18.21 -14.66 13.49
CA ILE A 485 -18.95 -13.55 12.87
C ILE A 485 -20.43 -13.74 13.22
N ASN A 486 -21.00 -12.79 13.95
CA ASN A 486 -22.41 -12.84 14.30
C ASN A 486 -23.25 -12.28 13.16
N LEU A 487 -24.09 -13.13 12.57
CA LEU A 487 -25.11 -12.75 11.60
C LEU A 487 -26.29 -12.09 12.31
N ALA A 488 -26.07 -10.91 12.90
CA ALA A 488 -27.11 -10.13 13.57
C ALA A 488 -27.34 -8.80 12.82
N PRO A 489 -27.66 -8.86 11.50
CA PRO A 489 -27.64 -7.68 10.64
C PRO A 489 -28.71 -6.63 11.00
N GLU A 490 -29.81 -7.04 11.61
CA GLU A 490 -30.85 -6.16 12.13
C GLU A 490 -30.34 -5.25 13.26
N TYR A 491 -29.27 -5.64 13.96
CA TYR A 491 -28.70 -4.86 15.05
C TYR A 491 -27.50 -4.01 14.60
N ARG A 492 -26.81 -4.35 13.51
CA ARG A 492 -25.63 -3.57 13.07
C ARG A 492 -26.00 -2.13 12.75
N LYS A 493 -27.02 -1.90 11.92
CA LYS A 493 -27.47 -0.53 11.59
C LYS A 493 -27.98 0.23 12.83
N VAL A 494 -28.61 -0.46 13.78
CA VAL A 494 -29.05 0.14 15.04
C VAL A 494 -27.85 0.58 15.88
N VAL A 495 -26.86 -0.30 16.07
CA VAL A 495 -25.62 0.02 16.80
C VAL A 495 -24.86 1.16 16.11
N ILE A 496 -24.75 1.14 14.77
CA ILE A 496 -24.11 2.21 14.00
C ILE A 496 -24.85 3.55 14.18
N SER A 497 -26.19 3.53 14.17
CA SER A 497 -27.00 4.73 14.42
C SER A 497 -26.74 5.30 15.82
N GLU A 498 -26.73 4.45 16.85
CA GLU A 498 -26.44 4.88 18.22
C GLU A 498 -25.00 5.42 18.36
N LEU A 499 -24.03 4.77 17.71
CA LEU A 499 -22.66 5.27 17.66
C LEU A 499 -22.58 6.67 17.06
N ILE A 500 -23.27 6.90 15.95
CA ILE A 500 -23.30 8.22 15.30
C ILE A 500 -23.90 9.25 16.24
N GLN A 501 -24.96 8.93 16.99
CA GLN A 501 -25.55 9.85 17.96
C GLN A 501 -24.60 10.15 19.12
N ILE A 502 -23.96 9.12 19.69
CA ILE A 502 -22.98 9.28 20.77
C ILE A 502 -21.85 10.22 20.35
N PHE A 503 -21.30 10.05 19.14
CA PHE A 503 -20.19 10.89 18.65
C PHE A 503 -20.63 12.16 17.91
N GLN A 504 -21.93 12.49 17.92
CA GLN A 504 -22.43 13.82 17.54
C GLN A 504 -22.43 14.79 18.72
N GLU A 505 -22.42 14.28 19.95
CA GLU A 505 -22.30 15.10 21.15
C GLU A 505 -20.88 15.68 21.25
N PRO A 506 -20.73 16.99 21.56
CA PRO A 506 -19.42 17.61 21.71
C PRO A 506 -18.65 17.00 22.89
N ASP A 507 -17.33 16.91 22.75
CA ASP A 507 -16.38 16.48 23.78
C ASP A 507 -16.56 15.03 24.30
N VAL A 508 -17.18 14.16 23.51
CA VAL A 508 -17.28 12.74 23.84
C VAL A 508 -15.96 12.01 23.59
N ALA A 509 -15.38 11.47 24.65
CA ALA A 509 -14.21 10.59 24.62
C ALA A 509 -14.52 9.31 25.41
N LEU A 510 -14.74 8.19 24.70
CA LEU A 510 -15.14 6.92 25.29
C LEU A 510 -14.18 5.81 24.87
N ASN A 511 -13.64 5.05 25.82
CA ASN A 511 -12.99 3.77 25.52
C ASN A 511 -14.02 2.68 25.20
N PHE A 512 -13.55 1.52 24.74
CA PHE A 512 -14.44 0.44 24.28
C PHE A 512 -15.39 -0.08 25.37
N THR A 513 -14.90 -0.16 26.61
CA THR A 513 -15.69 -0.64 27.75
C THR A 513 -16.82 0.34 28.08
N GLN A 514 -16.51 1.64 28.06
CA GLN A 514 -17.49 2.71 28.25
C GLN A 514 -18.51 2.73 27.11
N LEU A 515 -18.05 2.60 25.87
CA LEU A 515 -18.90 2.57 24.69
C LEU A 515 -19.88 1.40 24.68
N ILE A 516 -19.42 0.20 25.06
CA ILE A 516 -20.30 -0.97 25.24
C ILE A 516 -21.37 -0.69 26.28
N ARG A 517 -21.00 -0.06 27.41
CA ARG A 517 -21.96 0.29 28.47
C ARG A 517 -23.00 1.28 27.95
N GLU A 518 -22.55 2.36 27.33
CA GLU A 518 -23.38 3.45 26.84
C GLU A 518 -24.41 2.97 25.82
N ILE A 519 -23.97 2.20 24.81
CA ILE A 519 -24.87 1.66 23.79
C ILE A 519 -25.84 0.65 24.40
N LYS A 520 -25.37 -0.17 25.34
CA LYS A 520 -26.25 -1.13 26.00
C LYS A 520 -27.34 -0.42 26.81
N ASP A 521 -26.99 0.62 27.55
CA ASP A 521 -27.92 1.41 28.34
C ASP A 521 -28.96 2.08 27.42
N LYS A 522 -28.55 2.66 26.28
CA LYS A 522 -29.48 3.23 25.28
C LYS A 522 -30.39 2.17 24.63
N LEU A 523 -29.92 0.93 24.47
CA LEU A 523 -30.68 -0.16 23.82
C LEU A 523 -31.48 -1.07 24.78
N THR A 524 -31.45 -0.85 26.10
CA THR A 524 -32.13 -1.71 27.09
C THR A 524 -33.66 -1.75 26.96
N ASN A 525 -34.29 -0.76 26.32
CA ASN A 525 -35.76 -0.70 26.16
C ASN A 525 -36.27 -1.17 24.78
N THR A 526 -35.40 -1.80 23.98
CA THR A 526 -35.75 -2.24 22.63
C THR A 526 -36.36 -3.66 22.68
N PRO A 527 -37.42 -3.99 21.91
CA PRO A 527 -38.12 -5.29 21.99
C PRO A 527 -37.27 -6.55 21.72
N ASN A 528 -36.03 -6.37 21.27
CA ASN A 528 -35.03 -7.41 21.05
C ASN A 528 -33.72 -7.00 21.73
N GLU A 529 -33.52 -7.38 22.99
CA GLU A 529 -32.30 -7.04 23.72
C GLU A 529 -31.05 -7.58 22.99
N LEU A 530 -30.15 -6.67 22.64
CA LEU A 530 -28.86 -7.01 22.04
C LEU A 530 -27.95 -7.62 23.11
N SER A 531 -27.53 -8.87 22.92
CA SER A 531 -26.61 -9.51 23.85
C SER A 531 -25.24 -8.82 23.83
N ARG A 532 -24.56 -8.79 24.99
CA ARG A 532 -23.22 -8.17 25.12
C ARG A 532 -22.24 -8.72 24.07
N ASN A 533 -22.25 -10.04 23.84
CA ASN A 533 -21.36 -10.68 22.88
C ASN A 533 -21.61 -10.21 21.43
N LYS A 534 -22.87 -9.95 21.06
CA LYS A 534 -23.21 -9.41 19.74
C LYS A 534 -22.77 -7.97 19.60
N LEU A 535 -23.02 -7.13 20.62
CA LEU A 535 -22.56 -5.74 20.62
C LEU A 535 -21.02 -5.65 20.52
N THR A 536 -20.31 -6.44 21.32
CA THR A 536 -18.84 -6.49 21.28
C THR A 536 -18.33 -6.89 19.90
N GLU A 537 -18.92 -7.89 19.25
CA GLU A 537 -18.50 -8.31 17.90
C GLU A 537 -18.71 -7.22 16.84
N ILE A 538 -19.84 -6.50 16.89
CA ILE A 538 -20.13 -5.39 15.96
C ILE A 538 -19.11 -4.27 16.15
N LEU A 539 -18.87 -3.88 17.40
CA LEU A 539 -17.89 -2.84 17.71
C LEU A 539 -16.47 -3.28 17.31
N ASP A 540 -16.07 -4.51 17.61
CA ASP A 540 -14.75 -5.03 17.20
C ASP A 540 -14.59 -5.07 15.69
N THR A 541 -15.64 -5.41 14.96
CA THR A 541 -15.66 -5.36 13.50
C THR A 541 -15.45 -3.93 13.00
N LEU A 542 -16.15 -2.94 13.57
CA LEU A 542 -15.97 -1.53 13.23
C LEU A 542 -14.55 -1.04 13.54
N ARG A 543 -13.99 -1.43 14.70
CA ARG A 543 -12.61 -1.12 15.11
C ARG A 543 -11.59 -1.70 14.13
N ARG A 544 -11.72 -2.99 13.81
CA ARG A 544 -10.86 -3.70 12.85
C ARG A 544 -11.04 -3.19 11.40
N SER A 545 -12.16 -2.53 11.13
CA SER A 545 -12.44 -1.83 9.86
C SER A 545 -12.06 -0.35 9.92
N HIS A 546 -11.28 0.06 10.93
CA HIS A 546 -10.76 1.41 11.11
C HIS A 546 -11.85 2.48 11.10
N CYS A 547 -12.96 2.22 11.79
CA CYS A 547 -14.10 3.14 11.83
C CYS A 547 -14.03 4.13 13.00
N PHE A 548 -13.21 3.86 14.01
CA PHE A 548 -13.02 4.70 15.18
C PHE A 548 -11.76 5.54 15.06
N LEU A 549 -11.87 6.81 15.45
CA LEU A 549 -10.79 7.77 15.38
C LEU A 549 -10.57 8.45 16.74
N THR A 550 -9.32 8.81 17.00
CA THR A 550 -8.94 9.75 18.06
C THR A 550 -9.26 11.19 17.64
N LYS A 551 -9.08 12.14 18.56
CA LYS A 551 -9.16 13.59 18.30
C LYS A 551 -8.25 13.99 17.13
N SER A 552 -7.03 13.45 17.14
CA SER A 552 -5.99 13.56 16.10
C SER A 552 -6.27 12.81 14.80
N LYS A 553 -7.50 12.31 14.59
CA LYS A 553 -7.94 11.58 13.38
C LYS A 553 -7.13 10.31 13.08
N ARG A 554 -6.40 9.77 14.06
CA ARG A 554 -5.73 8.48 13.95
C ARG A 554 -6.71 7.36 14.24
N THR A 555 -6.56 6.22 13.57
CA THR A 555 -7.45 5.09 13.77
C THR A 555 -7.28 4.48 15.16
N VAL A 556 -8.35 4.40 15.95
CA VAL A 556 -8.34 3.72 17.24
C VAL A 556 -8.36 2.22 17.01
N ARG A 557 -7.26 1.57 17.33
CA ARG A 557 -7.08 0.12 17.21
C ARG A 557 -7.03 -0.56 18.57
N ASN A 558 -6.56 0.12 19.61
CA ASN A 558 -6.55 -0.38 20.98
C ASN A 558 -7.88 -0.08 21.70
N VAL A 559 -8.44 -1.07 22.42
CA VAL A 559 -9.70 -0.95 23.17
C VAL A 559 -9.62 0.00 24.38
N GLY A 560 -8.41 0.26 24.90
CA GLY A 560 -8.17 1.17 26.02
C GLY A 560 -8.03 2.64 25.62
N LYS A 561 -7.78 2.94 24.35
CA LYS A 561 -7.65 4.32 23.87
C LYS A 561 -9.05 4.96 23.74
N PRO A 562 -9.17 6.27 24.03
CA PRO A 562 -10.43 6.98 23.82
C PRO A 562 -10.78 6.98 22.33
N ILE A 563 -12.05 6.72 22.06
CA ILE A 563 -12.68 6.98 20.77
C ILE A 563 -13.36 8.31 20.92
N GLU A 564 -13.09 9.21 19.98
CA GLU A 564 -13.65 10.56 20.00
C GLU A 564 -14.44 10.86 18.73
N ARG A 565 -14.15 10.15 17.63
CA ARG A 565 -14.79 10.39 16.33
C ARG A 565 -15.01 9.10 15.56
N LEU A 566 -15.93 9.14 14.61
CA LEU A 566 -16.12 8.12 13.58
C LEU A 566 -15.51 8.58 12.25
N THR A 567 -15.08 7.63 11.42
CA THR A 567 -14.60 7.94 10.07
C THR A 567 -15.69 8.42 9.12
N SER A 568 -16.96 8.17 9.45
CA SER A 568 -18.12 8.62 8.68
C SER A 568 -19.33 8.75 9.60
N THR A 569 -20.20 9.71 9.30
CA THR A 569 -21.53 9.84 9.91
C THR A 569 -22.62 9.21 9.05
N ASN A 570 -22.25 8.61 7.92
CA ASN A 570 -23.17 7.91 7.03
C ASN A 570 -23.26 6.42 7.41
N ILE A 571 -24.46 5.98 7.79
CA ILE A 571 -24.73 4.60 8.24
C ILE A 571 -24.31 3.58 7.19
N ASP A 572 -24.64 3.79 5.92
CA ASP A 572 -24.34 2.83 4.86
C ASP A 572 -22.84 2.73 4.58
N THR A 573 -22.09 3.82 4.78
CA THR A 573 -20.62 3.79 4.66
C THR A 573 -19.99 2.91 5.74
N LEU A 574 -20.41 3.06 7.00
CA LEU A 574 -19.92 2.24 8.10
C LEU A 574 -20.37 0.78 7.98
N GLU A 575 -21.61 0.56 7.53
CA GLU A 575 -22.13 -0.79 7.26
C GLU A 575 -21.33 -1.47 6.15
N GLN A 576 -21.03 -0.77 5.05
CA GLN A 576 -20.18 -1.30 3.98
C GLN A 576 -18.77 -1.67 4.49
N ARG A 577 -18.21 -0.93 5.44
CA ARG A 577 -16.91 -1.27 6.04
C ARG A 577 -16.99 -2.57 6.84
N CYS A 578 -18.03 -2.76 7.66
CA CYS A 578 -18.28 -4.04 8.34
C CYS A 578 -18.43 -5.21 7.36
N LEU A 579 -19.23 -5.00 6.31
CA LEU A 579 -19.49 -6.02 5.28
C LEU A 579 -18.21 -6.41 4.52
N ARG A 580 -17.35 -5.43 4.17
CA ARG A 580 -16.03 -5.69 3.56
C ARG A 580 -15.11 -6.47 4.49
N TYR A 581 -15.14 -6.19 5.80
CA TYR A 581 -14.39 -6.97 6.78
C TYR A 581 -14.85 -8.43 6.81
N TYR A 582 -16.16 -8.68 6.84
CA TYR A 582 -16.70 -10.04 6.77
C TYR A 582 -16.34 -10.75 5.45
N MET A 583 -16.40 -10.06 4.32
CA MET A 583 -15.91 -10.62 3.05
C MET A 583 -14.43 -11.03 3.15
N LYS A 584 -13.58 -10.17 3.72
CA LYS A 584 -12.15 -10.47 3.91
C LYS A 584 -11.96 -11.73 4.75
N GLU A 585 -12.71 -11.89 5.83
CA GLU A 585 -12.64 -13.08 6.69
C GLU A 585 -13.15 -14.36 6.01
N VAL A 586 -14.20 -14.26 5.19
CA VAL A 586 -14.67 -15.36 4.35
C VAL A 586 -13.59 -15.72 3.31
N SER A 587 -13.08 -14.75 2.57
CA SER A 587 -12.04 -14.96 1.55
C SER A 587 -10.76 -15.58 2.10
N LYS A 588 -10.38 -15.29 3.35
CA LYS A 588 -9.26 -15.97 4.03
C LYS A 588 -9.51 -17.47 4.24
N GLU A 589 -10.76 -17.87 4.51
CA GLU A 589 -11.13 -19.25 4.78
C GLU A 589 -11.34 -20.05 3.48
N VAL A 590 -12.08 -19.48 2.53
CA VAL A 590 -12.58 -20.22 1.36
C VAL A 590 -11.86 -19.86 0.05
N GLY A 591 -11.05 -18.81 0.06
CA GLY A 591 -10.24 -18.35 -1.06
C GLY A 591 -10.63 -16.96 -1.58
N PRO A 592 -9.69 -16.22 -2.19
CA PRO A 592 -9.90 -14.81 -2.54
C PRO A 592 -10.93 -14.57 -3.64
N ASN A 593 -11.16 -15.54 -4.52
CA ASN A 593 -12.12 -15.43 -5.63
C ASN A 593 -13.52 -15.98 -5.29
N PHE A 594 -13.78 -16.31 -4.03
CA PHE A 594 -15.09 -16.83 -3.63
C PHE A 594 -16.24 -15.90 -4.06
N PHE A 595 -16.04 -14.59 -3.97
CA PHE A 595 -17.02 -13.58 -4.36
C PHE A 595 -17.01 -13.22 -5.86
N ASP A 596 -16.18 -13.87 -6.69
CA ASP A 596 -16.26 -13.70 -8.15
C ASP A 596 -17.54 -14.34 -8.72
N ASP A 597 -18.11 -15.30 -8.00
CA ASP A 597 -19.38 -15.95 -8.35
C ASP A 597 -20.56 -15.12 -7.81
N PRO A 598 -21.44 -14.59 -8.68
CA PRO A 598 -22.64 -13.87 -8.27
C PRO A 598 -23.55 -14.66 -7.32
N ALA A 599 -23.56 -16.00 -7.40
CA ALA A 599 -24.35 -16.84 -6.49
C ALA A 599 -23.83 -16.77 -5.05
N ASN A 600 -22.50 -16.73 -4.88
CA ASN A 600 -21.85 -16.59 -3.58
C ASN A 600 -22.05 -15.19 -3.00
N VAL A 601 -22.01 -14.16 -3.85
CA VAL A 601 -22.36 -12.78 -3.45
C VAL A 601 -23.83 -12.70 -3.02
N ALA A 602 -24.74 -13.32 -3.76
CA ALA A 602 -26.16 -13.35 -3.42
C ALA A 602 -26.40 -14.08 -2.08
N GLN A 603 -25.74 -15.22 -1.86
CA GLN A 603 -25.83 -15.97 -0.61
C GLN A 603 -25.26 -15.16 0.57
N PHE A 604 -24.13 -14.47 0.38
CA PHE A 604 -23.55 -13.60 1.39
C PHE A 604 -24.46 -12.41 1.72
N ASN A 605 -24.99 -11.73 0.71
CA ASN A 605 -25.93 -10.61 0.88
C ASN A 605 -27.21 -11.08 1.59
N GLN A 606 -27.70 -12.29 1.26
CA GLN A 606 -28.83 -12.91 1.94
C GLN A 606 -28.54 -13.22 3.42
N LEU A 607 -27.33 -13.68 3.76
CA LEU A 607 -26.98 -13.99 5.16
C LEU A 607 -26.69 -12.74 5.98
N THR A 608 -26.12 -11.72 5.36
CA THR A 608 -25.72 -10.48 6.04
C THR A 608 -26.77 -9.37 5.96
N HIS A 609 -27.86 -9.57 5.22
CA HIS A 609 -28.85 -8.53 4.86
C HIS A 609 -28.19 -7.22 4.37
N GLY A 610 -27.02 -7.33 3.75
CA GLY A 610 -26.23 -6.22 3.23
C GLY A 610 -26.23 -6.22 1.71
N GLU A 611 -26.13 -5.04 1.10
CA GLU A 611 -25.88 -4.92 -0.34
C GLU A 611 -24.41 -4.66 -0.58
N ILE A 612 -23.68 -5.70 -0.98
CA ILE A 612 -22.36 -5.54 -1.59
C ILE A 612 -22.53 -5.62 -3.10
N SER A 613 -22.18 -4.53 -3.80
CA SER A 613 -22.02 -4.54 -5.25
C SER A 613 -20.57 -4.86 -5.58
N LEU A 614 -20.35 -5.74 -6.57
CA LEU A 614 -19.01 -6.04 -7.12
C LEU A 614 -18.40 -4.86 -7.92
N GLN A 615 -19.05 -3.69 -7.91
CA GLN A 615 -18.53 -2.48 -8.55
C GLN A 615 -17.84 -1.56 -7.53
N SER A 616 -16.56 -1.84 -7.30
CA SER A 616 -15.50 -0.84 -7.05
C SER A 616 -14.15 -1.53 -7.26
#